data_AF-A0A1S2W7P6-F1
#
_entry.id   AF-A0A1S2W7P6-F1
#
_cell.length_a   1.000
_cell.length_b   1.000
_cell.length_c   1.000
_cell.angle_alpha   90.00
_cell.angle_beta   90.00
_cell.angle_gamma   90.00
#
_symmetry.space_group_name_H-M   'P 1'
#
loop_
_entity.id
_entity.type
_entity.pdbx_description
1 polymer ?
#
loop_
_entity_poly.entity_id
_entity_poly.type
_entity_poly.pdbx_seq_one_letter_code
_entity_poly.pdbx_strand_id
1 'polypeptide(L)'
;MDSFFSIWLPLILLIIVWQSVSQQLTKLRMTQQQTLRELTRLQEHLGMTDAASSHSLLNEQIEQLLSDHETVEAIKLVRDTLGYPLLEAKQYVDAIKEAPSDRR
;
A
#
# COMPACT_ATOMS: atom_id res chain seq x y z
N MET A 1 -47.70 -20.40 35.31
CA MET A 1 -46.33 -20.60 34.75
C MET A 1 -46.07 -19.56 33.64
N ASP A 2 -46.72 -18.39 33.74
CA ASP A 2 -46.95 -17.48 32.61
C ASP A 2 -45.97 -16.29 32.61
N SER A 3 -45.39 -15.98 33.77
CA SER A 3 -44.43 -14.89 33.94
C SER A 3 -43.08 -15.14 33.25
N PHE A 4 -42.68 -16.41 33.10
CA PHE A 4 -41.42 -16.77 32.44
C PHE A 4 -41.46 -16.47 30.94
N PHE A 5 -42.57 -16.77 30.27
CA PHE A 5 -42.74 -16.53 28.84
C PHE A 5 -42.82 -15.04 28.50
N SER A 6 -43.48 -14.24 29.34
CA SER A 6 -43.63 -12.79 29.12
C SER A 6 -42.30 -12.03 29.19
N ILE A 7 -41.36 -12.47 30.02
CA ILE A 7 -40.04 -11.84 30.19
C ILE A 7 -39.06 -12.29 29.10
N TRP A 8 -39.12 -13.56 28.69
CA TRP A 8 -38.24 -14.10 27.66
C TRP A 8 -38.62 -13.69 26.24
N LEU A 9 -39.89 -13.37 25.98
CA LEU A 9 -40.37 -12.95 24.66
C LEU A 9 -39.70 -11.66 24.12
N PRO A 10 -39.56 -10.56 24.88
CA PRO A 10 -38.84 -9.38 24.40
C PRO A 10 -37.32 -9.61 24.29
N LEU A 11 -36.75 -10.48 25.15
CA LEU A 11 -35.31 -10.81 25.14
C LEU A 11 -34.93 -11.54 23.85
N ILE A 12 -35.73 -12.52 23.44
CA ILE A 12 -35.55 -13.26 22.19
C ILE A 12 -35.72 -12.32 20.97
N LEU A 13 -36.69 -11.41 21.02
CA LEU A 13 -36.93 -10.44 19.95
C LEU A 13 -35.73 -9.49 19.77
N LEU A 14 -35.11 -9.06 20.87
CA LEU A 14 -33.90 -8.23 20.86
C LEU A 14 -32.69 -8.97 20.27
N ILE A 15 -32.53 -10.26 20.59
CA ILE A 15 -31.48 -11.11 20.02
C ILE A 15 -31.68 -11.31 18.51
N ILE A 16 -32.93 -11.49 18.05
CA ILE A 16 -33.26 -11.64 16.62
C ILE A 16 -32.94 -10.34 15.85
N VAL A 17 -33.24 -9.18 16.43
CA VAL A 17 -32.91 -7.88 15.83
C VAL A 17 -31.39 -7.68 15.72
N TRP A 18 -30.63 -8.10 16.75
CA TRP A 18 -29.17 -8.05 16.74
C TRP A 18 -28.56 -8.99 15.68
N GLN A 19 -29.11 -10.19 15.54
CA GLN A 19 -28.77 -11.14 14.48
C GLN A 19 -29.03 -10.53 13.08
N SER A 20 -30.15 -9.82 12.89
CA SER A 20 -30.50 -9.21 11.59
C SER A 20 -29.52 -8.11 11.15
N VAL A 21 -29.07 -7.26 12.08
CA VAL A 21 -28.07 -6.23 11.81
C VAL A 21 -26.72 -6.85 11.43
N SER A 22 -26.31 -7.92 12.11
CA SER A 22 -25.04 -8.60 11.82
C SER A 22 -25.00 -9.29 10.45
N GLN A 23 -26.16 -9.66 9.88
CA GLN A 23 -26.22 -10.26 8.55
C GLN A 23 -26.02 -9.25 7.40
N GLN A 24 -26.16 -7.95 7.64
CA GLN A 24 -25.91 -6.94 6.59
C GLN A 24 -24.43 -6.56 6.46
N LEU A 25 -23.61 -6.85 7.49
CA LEU A 25 -22.16 -6.59 7.46
C LEU A 25 -21.34 -7.69 6.78
N THR A 26 -21.89 -8.89 6.58
CA THR A 26 -21.19 -9.99 5.89
C THR A 26 -21.16 -9.81 4.37
N LYS A 27 -22.16 -9.12 3.81
CA LYS A 27 -22.25 -8.84 2.37
C LYS A 27 -21.35 -7.69 1.90
N LEU A 28 -21.04 -6.75 2.79
CA LEU A 28 -20.09 -5.65 2.53
C LEU A 28 -18.62 -6.12 2.45
N ARG A 29 -18.30 -7.28 3.03
CA ARG A 29 -16.95 -7.87 2.91
C ARG A 29 -16.70 -8.50 1.54
N MET A 30 -17.75 -8.95 0.85
CA MET A 30 -17.65 -9.65 -0.43
C MET A 30 -17.41 -8.68 -1.60
N THR A 31 -18.09 -7.53 -1.61
CA THR A 31 -17.87 -6.50 -2.63
C THR A 31 -16.53 -5.77 -2.46
N GLN A 32 -16.06 -5.64 -1.21
CA GLN A 32 -14.73 -5.11 -0.89
C GLN A 32 -13.59 -5.98 -1.44
N GLN A 33 -13.74 -7.31 -1.40
CA GLN A 33 -12.70 -8.23 -1.87
C GLN A 33 -12.53 -8.19 -3.40
N GLN A 34 -13.53 -7.76 -4.15
CA GLN A 34 -13.43 -7.62 -5.59
C GLN A 34 -12.59 -6.40 -5.98
N THR A 35 -12.69 -5.30 -5.23
CA THR A 35 -11.91 -4.09 -5.47
C THR A 35 -10.41 -4.34 -5.35
N LEU A 36 -9.99 -5.19 -4.39
CA LEU A 36 -8.58 -5.56 -4.24
C LEU A 36 -8.08 -6.49 -5.34
N ARG A 37 -8.93 -7.42 -5.83
CA ARG A 37 -8.54 -8.36 -6.90
C ARG A 37 -8.37 -7.67 -8.25
N GLU A 38 -9.16 -6.63 -8.52
CA GLU A 38 -8.99 -5.84 -9.74
C GLU A 38 -7.74 -4.98 -9.69
N LEU A 39 -7.37 -4.43 -8.53
CA LEU A 39 -6.07 -3.77 -8.37
C LEU A 39 -4.90 -4.75 -8.57
N THR A 40 -5.00 -5.99 -8.08
CA THR A 40 -3.98 -7.03 -8.31
C THR A 40 -3.83 -7.38 -9.79
N ARG A 41 -4.94 -7.51 -10.54
CA ARG A 41 -4.88 -7.79 -11.98
C ARG A 41 -4.44 -6.59 -12.82
N LEU A 42 -4.79 -5.37 -12.40
CA LEU A 42 -4.27 -4.15 -13.02
C LEU A 42 -2.77 -4.02 -12.78
N GLN A 43 -2.30 -4.36 -11.59
CA GLN A 43 -0.88 -4.38 -11.26
C GLN A 43 -0.09 -5.40 -12.10
N GLU A 44 -0.67 -6.58 -12.36
CA GLU A 44 -0.10 -7.61 -13.22
C GLU A 44 -0.07 -7.19 -14.70
N HIS A 45 -1.09 -6.46 -15.18
CA HIS A 45 -1.12 -5.96 -16.57
C HIS A 45 -0.30 -4.67 -16.79
N LEU A 46 0.00 -3.91 -15.73
CA LEU A 46 0.74 -2.64 -15.79
C LEU A 46 2.25 -2.78 -15.48
N GLY A 47 2.77 -3.99 -15.22
CA GLY A 47 4.23 -4.21 -15.07
C GLY A 47 4.84 -3.58 -13.80
N MET A 48 4.07 -3.40 -12.74
CA MET A 48 4.58 -2.76 -11.51
C MET A 48 5.53 -3.66 -10.69
N THR A 49 5.54 -4.97 -10.93
CA THR A 49 6.53 -5.88 -10.31
C THR A 49 7.92 -5.66 -10.93
N ASP A 50 7.99 -5.32 -12.22
CA ASP A 50 9.25 -5.00 -12.91
C ASP A 50 9.70 -3.56 -12.61
N ALA A 51 8.77 -2.62 -12.45
CA ALA A 51 9.10 -1.24 -12.07
C ALA A 51 9.56 -1.15 -10.60
N ALA A 52 8.92 -1.85 -9.65
CA ALA A 52 9.33 -1.83 -8.25
C ALA A 52 10.71 -2.47 -8.04
N SER A 53 11.02 -3.56 -8.77
CA SER A 53 12.35 -4.17 -8.77
C SER A 53 13.38 -3.32 -9.52
N SER A 54 13.00 -2.66 -10.62
CA SER A 54 13.88 -1.69 -11.30
C SER A 54 14.18 -0.49 -10.41
N HIS A 55 13.19 0.04 -9.69
CA HIS A 55 13.38 1.12 -8.72
C HIS A 55 14.26 0.69 -7.54
N SER A 56 14.13 -0.55 -7.04
CA SER A 56 15.02 -1.04 -5.97
C SER A 56 16.47 -1.18 -6.46
N LEU A 57 16.68 -1.73 -7.66
CA LEU A 57 18.03 -1.86 -8.26
C LEU A 57 18.65 -0.51 -8.61
N LEU A 58 17.86 0.46 -9.05
CA LEU A 58 18.34 1.83 -9.27
C LEU A 58 18.70 2.51 -7.95
N ASN A 59 17.89 2.33 -6.90
CA ASN A 59 18.17 2.90 -5.58
C ASN A 59 19.45 2.30 -4.97
N GLU A 60 19.66 0.98 -5.09
CA GLU A 60 20.90 0.33 -4.63
C GLU A 60 22.14 0.89 -5.34
N GLN A 61 22.07 1.09 -6.66
CA GLN A 61 23.18 1.70 -7.43
C GLN A 61 23.41 3.17 -7.03
N ILE A 62 22.35 3.93 -6.77
CA ILE A 62 22.46 5.31 -6.29
C ILE A 62 23.09 5.35 -4.90
N GLU A 63 22.71 4.45 -3.99
CA GLU A 63 23.33 4.35 -2.66
C GLU A 63 24.82 3.99 -2.72
N GLN A 64 25.22 3.11 -3.63
CA GLN A 64 26.63 2.79 -3.88
C GLN A 64 27.40 4.02 -4.39
N LEU A 65 26.89 4.70 -5.42
CA LEU A 65 27.51 5.91 -5.98
C LEU A 65 27.55 7.07 -4.96
N LEU A 66 26.55 7.18 -4.08
CA LEU A 66 26.55 8.15 -2.99
C LEU A 66 27.59 7.81 -1.91
N SER A 67 27.80 6.53 -1.63
CA SER A 67 28.82 6.04 -0.70
C SER A 67 30.24 6.32 -1.20
N ASP A 68 30.43 6.26 -2.52
CA ASP A 68 31.70 6.56 -3.20
C ASP A 68 31.93 8.08 -3.41
N HIS A 69 31.06 8.94 -2.87
CA HIS A 69 31.05 10.41 -3.04
C HIS A 69 30.86 10.89 -4.50
N GLU A 70 30.38 10.02 -5.39
CA GLU A 70 30.15 10.30 -6.81
C GLU A 70 28.72 10.78 -7.07
N THR A 71 28.30 11.83 -6.36
CA THR A 71 26.92 12.36 -6.46
C THR A 71 26.56 12.82 -7.88
N VAL A 72 27.53 13.29 -8.65
CA VAL A 72 27.32 13.71 -10.05
C VAL A 72 27.01 12.51 -10.95
N GLU A 73 27.61 11.35 -10.68
CA GLU A 73 27.40 10.12 -11.44
C GLU A 73 26.03 9.49 -11.12
N ALA A 74 25.62 9.54 -9.84
CA ALA A 74 24.27 9.16 -9.42
C ALA A 74 23.18 10.01 -10.11
N ILE A 75 23.36 11.32 -10.20
CA ILE A 75 22.41 12.21 -10.90
C ILE A 75 22.37 11.91 -12.40
N LYS A 76 23.54 11.60 -13.00
CA LYS A 76 23.63 11.21 -14.41
C LYS A 76 22.89 9.90 -14.68
N LEU A 77 23.04 8.90 -13.80
CA LEU A 77 22.33 7.62 -13.89
C LEU A 77 20.81 7.82 -13.83
N VAL A 78 20.30 8.61 -12.89
CA VAL A 78 18.86 8.91 -12.75
C VAL A 78 18.33 9.62 -13.99
N ARG A 79 19.08 10.57 -14.54
CA ARG A 79 18.69 11.27 -15.77
C ARG A 79 18.65 10.33 -16.98
N ASP A 80 19.65 9.46 -17.12
CA ASP A 80 19.76 8.57 -18.27
C ASP A 80 18.75 7.40 -18.20
N THR A 81 18.32 7.00 -16.99
CA THR A 81 17.38 5.89 -16.76
C THR A 81 15.91 6.33 -16.70
N LEU A 82 15.61 7.45 -16.03
CA LEU A 82 14.23 7.93 -15.84
C LEU A 82 13.87 9.06 -16.83
N GLY A 83 14.85 9.62 -17.55
CA GLY A 83 14.62 10.72 -18.47
C GLY A 83 14.28 12.05 -17.79
N TYR A 84 14.44 12.14 -16.47
CA TYR A 84 14.07 13.32 -15.70
C TYR A 84 14.96 14.53 -16.01
N PRO A 85 14.43 15.76 -16.03
CA PRO A 85 15.23 16.98 -16.10
C PRO A 85 16.21 17.05 -14.92
N LEU A 86 17.32 17.76 -15.11
CA LEU A 86 18.45 17.82 -14.17
C LEU A 86 18.03 18.16 -12.73
N LEU A 87 17.02 19.01 -12.57
CA LEU A 87 16.47 19.41 -11.27
C LEU A 87 15.79 18.23 -10.56
N GLU A 88 14.91 17.51 -11.27
CA GLU A 88 14.20 16.34 -10.73
C GLU A 88 15.15 15.19 -10.44
N ALA A 89 16.14 14.97 -11.31
CA ALA A 89 17.18 13.96 -11.09
C ALA A 89 18.00 14.25 -9.82
N LYS A 90 18.36 15.52 -9.59
CA LYS A 90 19.03 15.94 -8.36
C LYS A 90 18.14 15.75 -7.13
N GLN A 91 16.88 16.16 -7.20
CA GLN A 91 15.94 16.01 -6.09
C GLN A 91 15.73 14.54 -5.71
N TYR A 92 15.69 13.65 -6.69
CA TYR A 92 15.58 12.21 -6.46
C TYR A 92 16.80 11.64 -5.72
N VAL A 93 18.00 11.98 -6.15
CA VAL A 93 19.26 11.57 -5.49
C VAL A 93 19.38 12.18 -4.10
N ASP A 94 19.01 13.46 -3.93
CA ASP A 94 19.02 14.14 -2.64
C ASP A 94 18.03 13.50 -1.64
N ALA A 95 16.84 13.09 -2.10
CA ALA A 95 15.87 12.36 -1.27
C ALA A 95 16.41 11.01 -0.80
N ILE A 96 17.11 10.27 -1.68
CA ILE A 96 17.79 9.01 -1.34
C ILE A 96 18.97 9.24 -0.40
N LYS A 97 19.63 10.40 -0.46
CA LYS A 97 20.73 10.79 0.44
C LYS A 97 20.25 11.29 1.80
N GLU A 98 19.04 11.85 1.91
CA GLU A 98 18.44 12.32 3.17
C GLU A 98 17.70 11.21 3.93
N ALA A 99 17.02 10.31 3.22
CA ALA A 99 16.38 9.12 3.78
C ALA A 99 17.26 8.11 4.57
N PRO A 100 18.59 7.95 4.35
CA PRO A 100 19.41 6.99 5.06
C PRO A 100 19.95 7.54 6.40
N SER A 101 19.61 8.79 6.76
CA SER A 101 20.13 9.45 7.97
C SER A 101 19.31 9.18 9.24
N ASP A 102 18.12 8.59 9.15
CA ASP A 102 17.25 8.24 10.30
C ASP A 102 17.44 6.78 10.77
N ARG A 103 18.64 6.22 10.58
CA ARG A 103 18.99 4.85 11.01
C ARG A 103 20.36 4.76 11.69
N ARG A 104 20.75 5.79 12.45
CA ARG A 104 21.90 5.78 13.37
C ARG A 104 21.52 6.23 14.76
#